data_AF-A0A5B2V1S3-F1
#
_entry.id   AF-A0A5B2V1S3-F1
#
_cell.length_a   1.000
_cell.length_b   1.000
_cell.length_c   1.000
_cell.angle_alpha   90.00
_cell.angle_beta   90.00
_cell.angle_gamma   90.00
#
_symmetry.space_group_name_H-M   'P 1'
#
loop_
_entity.id
_entity.type
_entity.pdbx_description
1 polymer ?
#
loop_
_entity_poly.entity_id
_entity_poly.type
_entity_poly.pdbx_seq_one_letter_code
_entity_poly.pdbx_strand_id
1 'polypeptide(L)'
;MFNKLSLRTVLGATIGALALVVVGLGAYLAKDALQGRHVAQVVEKSNATADLLLSAAGHYAVERGRTNTALNAPGPLNADDRAAIDQRRAQADAALDNALAALRADGRSEADLAALTDTRRSFALLRKSVDGALVAAKSARSNDIIAAWVPGVTRLIEVSQALRLASDFEADATEARLSDLQRIKHYVWVMSEFAGRERAALGGIIASGEPLTPAQVQQLAGARGQFDLAWSLVEAFAAKPTAPASVKRSVEDVRQAVFMVFQPLREAVYRAGNERMSYPVNGAGWVSASTAAIDRILRLGETVGRETALLAGSMAQDSLRELVIDGLVLLLGFAITATAFWIVLRRVVSPLTAMTHTTSYLAGGETNIDVPCRERGDEVGELAGAIEVFRLKLAENKVLTARQQEEDALKVRRAQRL
;
A
#
# COMPACT_ATOMS: atom_id res chain seq x y z
N MET A 1 38.89 11.16 -35.14
CA MET A 1 38.18 9.90 -35.51
C MET A 1 36.75 10.12 -36.01
N PHE A 2 35.96 11.05 -35.45
CA PHE A 2 34.55 11.23 -35.85
C PHE A 2 34.31 11.91 -37.22
N ASN A 3 35.27 12.67 -37.80
CA ASN A 3 35.13 13.42 -39.08
C ASN A 3 34.92 12.59 -40.36
N LYS A 4 34.87 11.25 -40.25
CA LYS A 4 34.59 10.34 -41.36
C LYS A 4 33.22 9.64 -41.25
N LEU A 5 32.47 9.87 -40.17
CA LEU A 5 31.14 9.28 -39.99
C LEU A 5 30.09 10.15 -40.67
N SER A 6 29.24 9.52 -41.48
CA SER A 6 28.08 10.15 -42.12
C SER A 6 27.17 10.82 -41.08
N LEU A 7 26.64 11.99 -41.43
CA LEU A 7 25.64 12.75 -40.68
C LEU A 7 24.42 11.89 -40.38
N ARG A 8 23.95 11.09 -41.33
CA ARG A 8 22.82 10.18 -41.13
C ARG A 8 23.08 9.20 -39.99
N THR A 9 24.30 8.67 -39.91
CA THR A 9 24.69 7.72 -38.85
C THR A 9 24.75 8.42 -37.50
N VAL A 10 25.32 9.64 -37.45
CA VAL A 10 25.45 10.42 -36.22
C VAL A 10 24.09 10.87 -35.69
N LEU A 11 23.22 11.43 -36.54
CA LEU A 11 21.85 11.80 -36.18
C LEU A 11 21.01 10.59 -35.79
N GLY A 12 21.10 9.49 -36.53
CA GLY A 12 20.40 8.24 -36.18
C GLY A 12 20.83 7.70 -34.82
N ALA A 13 22.13 7.74 -34.51
CA ALA A 13 22.65 7.30 -33.23
C ALA A 13 22.23 8.21 -32.07
N THR A 14 22.27 9.54 -32.24
CA THR A 14 21.84 10.48 -31.18
C THR A 14 20.35 10.40 -30.91
N ILE A 15 19.52 10.35 -31.96
CA ILE A 15 18.07 10.18 -31.83
C ILE A 15 17.76 8.82 -31.19
N GLY A 16 18.42 7.74 -31.62
CA GLY A 16 18.26 6.42 -31.04
C GLY A 16 18.62 6.36 -29.55
N ALA A 17 19.73 7.00 -29.16
CA ALA A 17 20.14 7.08 -27.75
C ALA A 17 19.11 7.85 -26.91
N LEU A 18 18.60 8.99 -27.39
CA LEU A 18 17.56 9.74 -26.71
C LEU A 18 16.24 8.96 -26.59
N ALA A 19 15.84 8.27 -27.67
CA ALA A 19 14.65 7.42 -27.67
C ALA A 19 14.76 6.30 -26.63
N LEU A 20 15.93 5.66 -26.50
CA LEU A 20 16.16 4.62 -25.50
C LEU A 20 16.04 5.15 -24.06
N VAL A 21 16.53 6.36 -23.78
CA VAL A 21 16.37 6.99 -22.46
C VAL A 21 14.89 7.23 -22.14
N VAL A 22 14.13 7.78 -23.09
CA VAL A 22 12.69 8.05 -22.92
C VAL A 22 11.90 6.76 -22.72
N VAL A 23 12.16 5.73 -23.54
CA VAL A 23 11.50 4.43 -23.42
C VAL A 23 11.86 3.75 -22.10
N GLY A 24 13.12 3.83 -21.66
CA GLY A 24 13.56 3.29 -20.38
C GLY A 24 12.87 3.95 -19.19
N LEU A 25 12.82 5.29 -19.17
CA LEU A 25 12.12 6.04 -18.14
C LEU A 25 10.61 5.74 -18.15
N GLY A 26 10.01 5.67 -19.34
CA GLY A 26 8.60 5.30 -19.51
C GLY A 26 8.30 3.89 -18.99
N ALA A 27 9.17 2.92 -19.24
CA ALA A 27 9.04 1.56 -18.73
C ALA A 27 9.18 1.50 -17.19
N TYR A 28 10.09 2.29 -16.63
CA TYR A 28 10.27 2.41 -15.18
C TYR A 28 9.02 2.99 -14.50
N LEU A 29 8.52 4.13 -14.99
CA LEU A 29 7.30 4.77 -14.49
C LEU A 29 6.07 3.86 -14.66
N ALA A 30 5.99 3.13 -15.78
CA ALA A 30 4.91 2.17 -16.01
C ALA A 30 4.93 1.01 -15.01
N LYS A 31 6.13 0.49 -14.67
CA LYS A 31 6.28 -0.56 -13.66
C LYS A 31 5.82 -0.08 -12.28
N ASP A 32 6.26 1.10 -11.86
CA ASP A 32 5.86 1.71 -10.58
C ASP A 32 4.34 1.93 -10.52
N ALA A 33 3.76 2.48 -11.59
CA ALA A 33 2.31 2.66 -11.71
C ALA A 33 1.53 1.33 -11.66
N LEU A 34 2.06 0.25 -12.25
CA LEU A 34 1.45 -1.07 -12.18
C LEU A 34 1.49 -1.66 -10.76
N GLN A 35 2.58 -1.47 -10.02
CA GLN A 35 2.69 -1.89 -8.62
C GLN A 35 1.73 -1.11 -7.73
N GLY A 36 1.69 0.22 -7.87
CA GLY A 36 0.73 1.07 -7.17
C GLY A 36 -0.72 0.68 -7.45
N ARG A 37 -1.05 0.38 -8.71
CA ARG A 37 -2.37 -0.12 -9.10
C ARG A 37 -2.71 -1.46 -8.44
N HIS A 38 -1.78 -2.41 -8.38
CA HIS A 38 -2.02 -3.68 -7.71
C HIS A 38 -2.33 -3.49 -6.22
N VAL A 39 -1.54 -2.67 -5.52
CA VAL A 39 -1.79 -2.38 -4.09
C VAL A 39 -3.16 -1.73 -3.90
N ALA A 40 -3.51 -0.74 -4.73
CA ALA A 40 -4.81 -0.08 -4.67
C ALA A 40 -5.97 -1.06 -4.88
N GLN A 41 -5.85 -2.00 -5.84
CA GLN A 41 -6.88 -3.02 -6.09
C GLN A 41 -7.05 -4.00 -4.91
N VAL A 42 -5.96 -4.37 -4.22
CA VAL A 42 -6.03 -5.21 -3.02
C VAL A 42 -6.76 -4.46 -1.89
N VAL A 43 -6.43 -3.19 -1.67
CA VAL A 43 -7.10 -2.36 -0.67
C VAL A 43 -8.58 -2.16 -0.99
N GLU A 44 -8.92 -1.88 -2.26
CA GLU A 44 -10.30 -1.71 -2.70
C GLU A 44 -11.15 -2.97 -2.45
N LYS A 45 -10.65 -4.14 -2.84
CA LYS A 45 -11.33 -5.42 -2.63
C LYS A 45 -11.46 -5.78 -1.15
N SER A 46 -10.39 -5.58 -0.38
CA SER A 46 -10.41 -5.80 1.06
C SER A 46 -11.43 -4.89 1.74
N ASN A 47 -11.50 -3.61 1.36
CA ASN A 47 -12.49 -2.67 1.87
C ASN A 47 -13.93 -3.11 1.53
N ALA A 48 -14.20 -3.46 0.27
CA ALA A 48 -15.53 -3.92 -0.14
C ALA A 48 -15.97 -5.18 0.64
N THR A 49 -15.04 -6.10 0.89
CA THR A 49 -15.30 -7.30 1.71
C THR A 49 -15.54 -6.93 3.18
N ALA A 50 -14.78 -5.98 3.71
CA ALA A 50 -14.95 -5.49 5.07
C ALA A 50 -16.31 -4.80 5.27
N ASP A 51 -16.78 -4.04 4.28
CA ASP A 51 -18.11 -3.40 4.28
C ASP A 51 -19.24 -4.45 4.30
N LEU A 52 -19.09 -5.55 3.55
CA LEU A 52 -20.04 -6.67 3.57
C LEU A 52 -20.08 -7.35 4.95
N LEU A 53 -18.92 -7.61 5.55
CA LEU A 53 -18.83 -8.19 6.91
C LEU A 53 -19.43 -7.25 7.96
N LEU A 54 -19.20 -5.94 7.84
CA LEU A 54 -19.76 -4.93 8.73
C LEU A 54 -21.29 -4.84 8.58
N SER A 55 -21.79 -4.88 7.34
CA SER A 55 -23.22 -4.91 7.04
C SER A 55 -23.88 -6.16 7.64
N ALA A 56 -23.28 -7.34 7.44
CA ALA A 56 -23.77 -8.58 8.01
C ALA A 56 -23.85 -8.50 9.55
N ALA A 57 -22.76 -8.07 10.20
CA ALA A 57 -22.71 -7.89 11.65
C ALA A 57 -23.78 -6.91 12.17
N GLY A 58 -24.00 -5.80 11.46
CA GLY A 58 -25.05 -4.83 11.79
C GLY A 58 -26.46 -5.44 11.74
N HIS A 59 -26.76 -6.20 10.69
CA HIS A 59 -28.05 -6.88 10.56
C HIS A 59 -28.23 -8.00 11.59
N TYR A 60 -27.20 -8.80 11.85
CA TYR A 60 -27.23 -9.80 12.94
C TYR A 60 -27.43 -9.16 14.31
N ALA A 61 -26.83 -7.99 14.58
CA ALA A 61 -27.01 -7.28 15.84
C ALA A 61 -28.47 -6.83 16.04
N VAL A 62 -29.14 -6.37 14.97
CA VAL A 62 -30.57 -6.03 15.00
C VAL A 62 -31.42 -7.28 15.18
N GLU A 63 -31.12 -8.38 14.47
CA GLU A 63 -31.79 -9.67 14.63
C GLU A 63 -31.69 -10.16 16.08
N ARG A 64 -30.47 -10.11 16.66
CA ARG A 64 -30.18 -10.48 18.05
C ARG A 64 -31.10 -9.75 19.00
N GLY A 65 -31.18 -8.42 18.90
CA GLY A 65 -32.00 -7.57 19.77
C GLY A 65 -33.49 -7.84 19.61
N ARG A 66 -34.02 -7.80 18.39
CA ARG A 66 -35.46 -8.01 18.13
C ARG A 66 -35.92 -9.39 18.57
N THR A 67 -35.17 -10.42 18.21
CA THR A 67 -35.52 -11.80 18.55
C THR A 67 -35.41 -12.04 20.04
N ASN A 68 -34.41 -11.44 20.73
CA ASN A 68 -34.31 -11.53 22.18
C ASN A 68 -35.50 -10.86 22.89
N THR A 69 -35.93 -9.70 22.42
CA THR A 69 -37.13 -9.02 22.92
C THR A 69 -38.37 -9.90 22.73
N ALA A 70 -38.54 -10.49 21.54
CA ALA A 70 -39.67 -11.37 21.26
C ALA A 70 -39.65 -12.65 22.11
N LEU A 71 -38.50 -13.30 22.28
CA LEU A 71 -38.31 -14.45 23.16
C LEU A 71 -38.68 -14.16 24.63
N ASN A 72 -38.56 -12.90 25.05
CA ASN A 72 -38.88 -12.46 26.40
C ASN A 72 -40.27 -11.82 26.54
N ALA A 73 -40.97 -11.58 25.44
CA ALA A 73 -42.32 -11.03 25.42
C ALA A 73 -43.36 -12.07 25.90
N PRO A 74 -44.47 -11.67 26.55
CA PRO A 74 -45.41 -12.60 27.17
C PRO A 74 -46.10 -13.55 26.18
N GLY A 75 -46.53 -13.02 25.04
CA GLY A 75 -47.30 -13.75 24.02
C GLY A 75 -46.46 -14.26 22.85
N PRO A 76 -47.08 -15.01 21.93
CA PRO A 76 -46.49 -15.41 20.66
C PRO A 76 -46.01 -14.20 19.83
N LEU A 77 -45.04 -14.45 18.95
CA LEU A 77 -44.56 -13.46 17.99
C LEU A 77 -45.67 -13.03 17.02
N ASN A 78 -45.87 -11.72 16.87
CA ASN A 78 -46.82 -11.16 15.90
C ASN A 78 -46.23 -11.13 14.46
N ALA A 79 -47.09 -10.93 13.47
CA ALA A 79 -46.72 -10.97 12.06
C ALA A 79 -45.73 -9.85 11.66
N ASP A 80 -45.88 -8.65 12.21
CA ASP A 80 -45.03 -7.49 11.88
C ASP A 80 -43.61 -7.68 12.41
N ASP A 81 -43.46 -8.12 13.66
CA ASP A 81 -42.18 -8.44 14.27
C ASP A 81 -41.51 -9.62 13.56
N ARG A 82 -42.29 -10.63 13.14
CA ARG A 82 -41.81 -11.73 12.32
C ARG A 82 -41.25 -11.24 10.99
N ALA A 83 -42.00 -10.43 10.26
CA ALA A 83 -41.57 -9.88 8.97
C ALA A 83 -40.30 -9.04 9.11
N ALA A 84 -40.21 -8.23 10.18
CA ALA A 84 -39.03 -7.41 10.41
C ALA A 84 -37.79 -8.21 10.84
N ILE A 85 -37.96 -9.31 11.59
CA ILE A 85 -36.86 -10.25 11.88
C ILE A 85 -36.40 -10.92 10.58
N ASP A 86 -37.33 -11.44 9.78
CA ASP A 86 -37.01 -12.15 8.53
C ASP A 86 -36.33 -11.24 7.52
N GLN A 87 -36.72 -9.96 7.43
CA GLN A 87 -36.03 -8.97 6.59
C GLN A 87 -34.56 -8.80 7.02
N ARG A 88 -34.29 -8.69 8.32
CA ARG A 88 -32.91 -8.54 8.83
C ARG A 88 -32.08 -9.79 8.62
N ARG A 89 -32.68 -10.98 8.76
CA ARG A 89 -32.04 -12.26 8.45
C ARG A 89 -31.61 -12.32 7.00
N ALA A 90 -32.52 -12.02 6.07
CA ALA A 90 -32.22 -12.03 4.64
C ALA A 90 -31.07 -11.08 4.29
N GLN A 91 -31.07 -9.87 4.85
CA GLN A 91 -29.99 -8.89 4.66
C GLN A 91 -28.66 -9.36 5.26
N ALA A 92 -28.66 -9.91 6.48
CA ALA A 92 -27.47 -10.40 7.14
C ALA A 92 -26.84 -11.57 6.38
N ASP A 93 -27.66 -12.56 6.01
CA ASP A 93 -27.20 -13.77 5.36
C ASP A 93 -26.69 -13.48 3.94
N ALA A 94 -27.38 -12.61 3.18
CA ALA A 94 -26.91 -12.19 1.85
C ALA A 94 -25.58 -11.43 1.92
N ALA A 95 -25.41 -10.51 2.88
CA ALA A 95 -24.14 -9.80 3.07
C ALA A 95 -23.00 -10.76 3.45
N LEU A 96 -23.26 -11.73 4.34
CA LEU A 96 -22.29 -12.74 4.73
C LEU A 96 -21.94 -13.70 3.57
N ASP A 97 -22.92 -14.10 2.76
CA ASP A 97 -22.69 -14.92 1.57
C ASP A 97 -21.79 -14.22 0.56
N ASN A 98 -22.07 -12.94 0.28
CA ASN A 98 -21.25 -12.13 -0.62
C ASN A 98 -19.83 -11.94 -0.07
N ALA A 99 -19.67 -11.70 1.24
CA ALA A 99 -18.35 -11.60 1.86
C ALA A 99 -17.55 -12.90 1.74
N LEU A 100 -18.17 -14.04 2.04
CA LEU A 100 -17.54 -15.35 1.91
C LEU A 100 -17.17 -15.68 0.46
N ALA A 101 -18.00 -15.30 -0.50
CA ALA A 101 -17.69 -15.46 -1.93
C ALA A 101 -16.50 -14.59 -2.35
N ALA A 102 -16.44 -13.34 -1.91
CA ALA A 102 -15.32 -12.43 -2.19
C ALA A 102 -14.00 -12.95 -1.59
N LEU A 103 -14.01 -13.39 -0.33
CA LEU A 103 -12.83 -13.96 0.33
C LEU A 103 -12.29 -15.21 -0.39
N ARG A 104 -13.18 -16.08 -0.87
CA ARG A 104 -12.79 -17.26 -1.68
C ARG A 104 -12.20 -16.84 -3.02
N ALA A 105 -12.79 -15.84 -3.68
CA ALA A 105 -12.28 -15.30 -4.95
C ALA A 105 -10.90 -14.67 -4.80
N ASP A 106 -10.60 -14.10 -3.62
CA ASP A 106 -9.28 -13.58 -3.26
C ASP A 106 -8.33 -14.66 -2.69
N GLY A 107 -8.70 -15.94 -2.80
CA GLY A 107 -7.82 -17.09 -2.55
C GLY A 107 -7.79 -17.59 -1.11
N ARG A 108 -8.70 -17.16 -0.23
CA ARG A 108 -8.82 -17.75 1.12
C ARG A 108 -9.23 -19.21 1.04
N SER A 109 -8.53 -20.05 1.80
CA SER A 109 -8.82 -21.48 1.87
C SER A 109 -10.06 -21.75 2.73
N GLU A 110 -10.68 -22.91 2.57
CA GLU A 110 -11.75 -23.34 3.48
C GLU A 110 -11.25 -23.48 4.93
N ALA A 111 -9.96 -23.73 5.14
CA ALA A 111 -9.38 -23.76 6.48
C ALA A 111 -9.39 -22.37 7.13
N ASP A 112 -9.11 -21.30 6.37
CA ASP A 112 -9.18 -19.91 6.85
C ASP A 112 -10.61 -19.49 7.19
N LEU A 113 -11.60 -20.09 6.52
CA LEU A 113 -13.03 -19.77 6.67
C LEU A 113 -13.79 -20.75 7.60
N ALA A 114 -13.13 -21.81 8.08
CA ALA A 114 -13.76 -22.90 8.83
C ALA A 114 -14.50 -22.40 10.08
N ALA A 115 -13.85 -21.55 10.88
CA ALA A 115 -14.44 -21.03 12.11
C ALA A 115 -15.77 -20.29 11.86
N LEU A 116 -15.83 -19.48 10.79
CA LEU A 116 -17.02 -18.71 10.43
C LEU A 116 -18.12 -19.62 9.87
N THR A 117 -17.77 -20.54 8.97
CA THR A 117 -18.73 -21.46 8.35
C THR A 117 -19.33 -22.44 9.36
N ASP A 118 -18.54 -22.96 10.29
CA ASP A 118 -19.02 -23.83 11.37
C ASP A 118 -19.89 -23.09 12.39
N THR A 119 -19.50 -21.85 12.75
CA THR A 119 -20.31 -20.99 13.63
C THR A 119 -21.64 -20.65 12.96
N ARG A 120 -21.65 -20.36 11.66
CA ARG A 120 -22.88 -20.11 10.89
C ARG A 120 -23.79 -21.33 10.86
N ARG A 121 -23.25 -22.54 10.67
CA ARG A 121 -24.03 -23.80 10.71
C ARG A 121 -24.68 -24.00 12.07
N SER A 122 -23.91 -23.82 13.15
CA SER A 122 -24.40 -23.94 14.53
C SER A 122 -25.48 -22.89 14.82
N PHE A 123 -25.30 -21.67 14.34
CA PHE A 123 -26.27 -20.59 14.49
C PHE A 123 -27.57 -20.87 13.72
N ALA A 124 -27.50 -21.43 12.51
CA ALA A 124 -28.71 -21.80 11.75
C ALA A 124 -29.58 -22.83 12.48
N LEU A 125 -28.95 -23.80 13.16
CA LEU A 125 -29.66 -24.76 14.01
C LEU A 125 -30.33 -24.08 15.22
N LEU A 126 -29.61 -23.19 15.90
CA LEU A 126 -30.16 -22.39 17.00
C LEU A 126 -31.34 -21.53 16.55
N ARG A 127 -31.21 -20.87 15.39
CA ARG A 127 -32.26 -20.01 14.80
C ARG A 127 -33.54 -20.82 14.55
N LYS A 128 -33.43 -22.05 14.03
CA LYS A 128 -34.59 -22.94 13.83
C LYS A 128 -35.28 -23.31 15.16
N SER A 129 -34.52 -23.59 16.21
CA SER A 129 -35.06 -23.87 17.54
C SER A 129 -35.77 -22.65 18.14
N VAL A 130 -35.18 -21.47 17.95
CA VAL A 130 -35.77 -20.19 18.38
C VAL A 130 -37.07 -19.88 17.64
N ASP A 131 -37.13 -20.13 16.32
CA ASP A 131 -38.34 -19.91 15.53
C ASP A 131 -39.51 -20.79 16.01
N GLY A 132 -39.23 -22.04 16.40
CA GLY A 132 -40.24 -22.90 17.03
C GLY A 132 -40.74 -22.36 18.38
N ALA A 133 -39.83 -21.82 19.20
CA ALA A 133 -40.18 -21.26 20.51
C ALA A 133 -40.99 -19.94 20.42
N LEU A 134 -40.80 -19.15 19.36
CA LEU A 134 -41.46 -17.86 19.18
C LEU A 134 -42.97 -17.96 18.93
N VAL A 135 -43.47 -19.13 18.51
CA VAL A 135 -44.91 -19.39 18.32
C VAL A 135 -45.64 -19.65 19.66
N ALA A 136 -44.91 -20.04 20.70
CA ALA A 136 -45.47 -20.29 22.02
C ALA A 136 -45.49 -19.03 22.90
N ALA A 137 -46.35 -19.02 23.92
CA ALA A 137 -46.29 -18.03 25.01
C ALA A 137 -45.00 -18.21 25.83
N LYS A 138 -44.53 -17.15 26.51
CA LYS A 138 -43.26 -17.16 27.26
C LYS A 138 -43.13 -18.34 28.23
N SER A 139 -44.21 -18.67 28.94
CA SER A 139 -44.24 -19.74 29.95
C SER A 139 -44.01 -21.14 29.37
N ALA A 140 -44.21 -21.33 28.07
CA ALA A 140 -44.02 -22.61 27.37
C ALA A 140 -42.68 -22.67 26.59
N ARG A 141 -41.85 -21.63 26.65
CA ARG A 141 -40.53 -21.60 25.99
C ARG A 141 -39.48 -22.24 26.89
N SER A 142 -38.52 -22.94 26.28
CA SER A 142 -37.35 -23.44 27.01
C SER A 142 -36.43 -22.29 27.42
N ASN A 143 -36.08 -22.24 28.71
CA ASN A 143 -35.11 -21.27 29.24
C ASN A 143 -33.73 -21.44 28.58
N ASP A 144 -33.33 -22.66 28.21
CA ASP A 144 -32.06 -22.92 27.55
C ASP A 144 -32.01 -22.29 26.15
N ILE A 145 -33.12 -22.33 25.42
CA ILE A 145 -33.23 -21.69 24.10
C ILE A 145 -33.12 -20.16 24.23
N ILE A 146 -33.80 -19.59 25.23
CA ILE A 146 -33.75 -18.15 25.50
C ILE A 146 -32.32 -17.73 25.88
N ALA A 147 -31.69 -18.48 26.79
CA ALA A 147 -30.34 -18.19 27.27
C ALA A 147 -29.26 -18.35 26.17
N ALA A 148 -29.45 -19.29 25.23
CA ALA A 148 -28.50 -19.55 24.16
C ALA A 148 -28.54 -18.49 23.03
N TRP A 149 -29.64 -17.77 22.86
CA TRP A 149 -29.84 -16.90 21.70
C TRP A 149 -28.80 -15.78 21.59
N VAL A 150 -28.70 -14.93 22.61
CA VAL A 150 -27.81 -13.77 22.59
C VAL A 150 -26.34 -14.20 22.43
N PRO A 151 -25.81 -15.17 23.19
CA PRO A 151 -24.45 -15.68 22.97
C PRO A 151 -24.23 -16.26 21.58
N GLY A 152 -25.21 -17.02 21.04
CA GLY A 152 -25.10 -17.65 19.73
C GLY A 152 -24.93 -16.66 18.59
N VAL A 153 -25.77 -15.61 18.53
CA VAL A 153 -25.63 -14.56 17.52
C VAL A 153 -24.35 -13.75 17.74
N THR A 154 -24.01 -13.46 19.00
CA THR A 154 -22.81 -12.68 19.36
C THR A 154 -21.54 -13.38 18.87
N ARG A 155 -21.43 -14.70 19.06
CA ARG A 155 -20.30 -15.48 18.56
C ARG A 155 -20.16 -15.41 17.05
N LEU A 156 -21.27 -15.48 16.30
CA LEU A 156 -21.24 -15.32 14.84
C LEU A 156 -20.72 -13.94 14.42
N ILE A 157 -21.19 -12.88 15.09
CA ILE A 157 -20.72 -11.51 14.87
C ILE A 157 -19.22 -11.41 15.15
N GLU A 158 -18.74 -11.90 16.29
CA GLU A 158 -17.33 -11.81 16.70
C GLU A 158 -16.40 -12.59 15.75
N VAL A 159 -16.77 -13.80 15.33
CA VAL A 159 -15.97 -14.58 14.36
C VAL A 159 -15.93 -13.88 12.99
N SER A 160 -17.03 -13.27 12.56
CA SER A 160 -17.06 -12.45 11.33
C SER A 160 -16.18 -11.19 11.46
N GLN A 161 -16.14 -10.59 12.64
CA GLN A 161 -15.30 -9.44 12.93
C GLN A 161 -13.81 -9.79 12.93
N ALA A 162 -13.44 -10.95 13.46
CA ALA A 162 -12.05 -11.43 13.42
C ALA A 162 -11.55 -11.56 11.98
N LEU A 163 -12.39 -12.06 11.08
CA LEU A 163 -12.07 -12.16 9.65
C LEU A 163 -11.94 -10.78 9.00
N ARG A 164 -12.82 -9.83 9.33
CA ARG A 164 -12.73 -8.44 8.88
C ARG A 164 -11.42 -7.78 9.33
N LEU A 165 -11.04 -7.96 10.60
CA LEU A 165 -9.79 -7.44 11.12
C LEU A 165 -8.58 -8.06 10.43
N ALA A 166 -8.61 -9.36 10.12
CA ALA A 166 -7.55 -10.01 9.35
C ALA A 166 -7.43 -9.44 7.92
N SER A 167 -8.55 -9.09 7.28
CA SER A 167 -8.56 -8.45 5.96
C SER A 167 -7.98 -7.03 5.98
N ASP A 168 -8.13 -6.28 7.08
CA ASP A 168 -7.56 -4.93 7.26
C ASP A 168 -6.03 -4.92 7.15
N PHE A 169 -5.40 -6.06 7.42
CA PHE A 169 -3.94 -6.22 7.34
C PHE A 169 -3.47 -6.78 5.99
N GLU A 170 -4.29 -6.91 4.95
CA GLU A 170 -3.88 -7.61 3.71
C GLU A 170 -2.82 -6.89 2.87
N ALA A 171 -2.80 -5.55 2.86
CA ALA A 171 -1.84 -4.80 2.07
C ALA A 171 -0.41 -5.11 2.55
N ASP A 172 0.51 -5.44 1.63
CA ASP A 172 1.90 -5.79 1.96
C ASP A 172 2.93 -4.75 1.50
N ALA A 173 2.44 -3.58 1.06
CA ALA A 173 3.29 -2.42 0.78
C ALA A 173 4.10 -2.03 2.03
N THR A 174 5.31 -1.53 1.82
CA THR A 174 6.27 -1.26 2.90
C THR A 174 5.74 -0.22 3.90
N GLU A 175 5.09 0.83 3.40
CA GLU A 175 4.45 1.88 4.20
C GLU A 175 3.28 1.34 5.02
N ALA A 176 2.46 0.45 4.43
CA ALA A 176 1.35 -0.20 5.10
C ALA A 176 1.87 -1.07 6.26
N ARG A 177 2.92 -1.86 6.02
CA ARG A 177 3.57 -2.68 7.05
C ARG A 177 4.16 -1.83 8.18
N LEU A 178 4.76 -0.68 7.86
CA LEU A 178 5.28 0.23 8.87
C LEU A 178 4.16 0.82 9.74
N SER A 179 3.07 1.28 9.11
CA SER A 179 1.87 1.77 9.79
C SER A 179 1.26 0.71 10.71
N ASP A 180 1.15 -0.53 10.22
CA ASP A 180 0.65 -1.66 11.01
C ASP A 180 1.50 -1.93 12.24
N LEU A 181 2.83 -1.97 12.09
CA LEU A 181 3.73 -2.17 13.24
C LEU A 181 3.61 -1.04 14.27
N GLN A 182 3.47 0.21 13.84
CA GLN A 182 3.23 1.35 14.74
C GLN A 182 1.90 1.22 15.47
N ARG A 183 0.83 0.83 14.76
CA ARG A 183 -0.49 0.56 15.33
C ARG A 183 -0.44 -0.57 16.37
N ILE A 184 0.25 -1.67 16.07
CA ILE A 184 0.46 -2.76 17.03
C ILE A 184 1.27 -2.31 18.24
N LYS A 185 2.27 -1.46 18.07
CA LYS A 185 3.02 -0.87 19.18
C LYS A 185 2.10 -0.10 20.14
N HIS A 186 1.14 0.65 19.61
CA HIS A 186 0.11 1.32 20.41
C HIS A 186 -0.79 0.32 21.15
N TYR A 187 -1.29 -0.72 20.49
CA TYR A 187 -2.15 -1.71 21.16
C TYR A 187 -1.42 -2.53 22.22
N VAL A 188 -0.15 -2.84 22.03
CA VAL A 188 0.69 -3.46 23.07
C VAL A 188 0.84 -2.53 24.28
N TRP A 189 1.00 -1.22 24.04
CA TRP A 189 0.98 -0.24 25.13
C TRP A 189 -0.37 -0.25 25.87
N VAL A 190 -1.50 -0.22 25.16
CA VAL A 190 -2.85 -0.30 25.76
C VAL A 190 -2.97 -1.57 26.63
N MET A 191 -2.58 -2.73 26.12
CA MET A 191 -2.58 -3.96 26.90
C MET A 191 -1.75 -3.83 28.19
N SER A 192 -0.53 -3.31 28.09
CA SER A 192 0.38 -3.17 29.25
C SER A 192 -0.16 -2.20 30.31
N GLU A 193 -0.72 -1.07 29.88
CA GLU A 193 -1.25 -0.04 30.77
C GLU A 193 -2.49 -0.54 31.52
N PHE A 194 -3.44 -1.16 30.80
CA PHE A 194 -4.68 -1.62 31.41
C PHE A 194 -4.48 -2.86 32.29
N ALA A 195 -3.55 -3.75 31.95
CA ALA A 195 -3.11 -4.82 32.84
C ALA A 195 -2.38 -4.25 34.08
N GLY A 196 -1.58 -3.19 33.92
CA GLY A 196 -0.90 -2.51 35.01
C GLY A 196 -1.87 -1.86 36.03
N ARG A 197 -2.93 -1.22 35.54
CA ARG A 197 -4.01 -0.66 36.39
C ARG A 197 -4.74 -1.74 37.17
N GLU A 198 -5.10 -2.84 36.52
CA GLU A 198 -5.72 -4.00 37.17
C GLU A 198 -4.82 -4.56 38.26
N ARG A 199 -3.52 -4.75 37.96
CA ARG A 199 -2.52 -5.20 38.93
C ARG A 199 -2.48 -4.30 40.17
N ALA A 200 -2.38 -2.99 39.98
CA ALA A 200 -2.28 -2.03 41.07
C ALA A 200 -3.55 -2.01 41.94
N ALA A 201 -4.72 -1.96 41.31
CA ALA A 201 -6.00 -1.92 42.00
C ALA A 201 -6.24 -3.20 42.82
N LEU A 202 -6.11 -4.38 42.19
CA LEU A 202 -6.30 -5.65 42.89
C LEU A 202 -5.21 -5.91 43.92
N GLY A 203 -3.98 -5.45 43.71
CA GLY A 203 -2.91 -5.58 44.71
C GLY A 203 -3.25 -4.89 46.02
N GLY A 204 -3.82 -3.68 45.97
CA GLY A 204 -4.27 -2.96 47.16
C GLY A 204 -5.45 -3.65 47.86
N ILE A 205 -6.43 -4.11 47.08
CA ILE A 205 -7.66 -4.77 47.59
C ILE A 205 -7.33 -6.12 48.24
N ILE A 206 -6.46 -6.92 47.62
CA ILE A 206 -6.01 -8.19 48.18
C ILE A 206 -5.21 -7.94 49.47
N ALA A 207 -4.38 -6.90 49.51
CA ALA A 207 -3.58 -6.56 50.69
C ALA A 207 -4.44 -6.08 51.87
N SER A 208 -5.55 -5.36 51.62
CA SER A 208 -6.50 -4.97 52.67
C SER A 208 -7.40 -6.11 53.11
N GLY A 209 -7.55 -7.16 52.29
CA GLY A 209 -8.46 -8.28 52.55
C GLY A 209 -9.94 -7.92 52.39
N GLU A 210 -10.25 -6.74 51.86
CA GLU A 210 -11.61 -6.30 51.63
C GLU A 210 -12.21 -6.96 50.38
N PRO A 211 -13.53 -7.23 50.36
CA PRO A 211 -14.20 -7.70 49.15
C PRO A 211 -14.25 -6.61 48.07
N LEU A 212 -14.49 -7.02 46.83
CA LEU A 212 -14.67 -6.08 45.72
C LEU A 212 -15.99 -5.33 45.86
N THR A 213 -15.93 -4.00 45.78
CA THR A 213 -17.14 -3.17 45.69
C THR A 213 -17.70 -3.18 44.26
N PRO A 214 -19.03 -2.98 44.07
CA PRO A 214 -19.61 -2.91 42.73
C PRO A 214 -18.95 -1.85 41.83
N ALA A 215 -18.55 -0.71 42.39
CA ALA A 215 -17.86 0.35 41.66
C ALA A 215 -16.47 -0.10 41.16
N GLN A 216 -15.70 -0.81 42.00
CA GLN A 216 -14.41 -1.38 41.60
C GLN A 216 -14.58 -2.45 40.52
N VAL A 217 -15.58 -3.33 40.64
CA VAL A 217 -15.89 -4.34 39.61
C VAL A 217 -16.19 -3.66 38.27
N GLN A 218 -17.01 -2.61 38.26
CA GLN A 218 -17.34 -1.88 37.04
C GLN A 218 -16.09 -1.21 36.42
N GLN A 219 -15.25 -0.58 37.24
CA GLN A 219 -14.00 0.04 36.77
C GLN A 219 -13.04 -0.99 36.17
N LEU A 220 -12.86 -2.12 36.86
CA LEU A 220 -12.00 -3.22 36.42
C LEU A 220 -12.52 -3.89 35.14
N ALA A 221 -13.83 -4.07 35.01
CA ALA A 221 -14.45 -4.56 33.79
C ALA A 221 -14.21 -3.60 32.60
N GLY A 222 -14.28 -2.29 32.83
CA GLY A 222 -13.93 -1.29 31.83
C GLY A 222 -12.46 -1.37 31.39
N ALA A 223 -11.54 -1.59 32.33
CA ALA A 223 -10.13 -1.80 32.02
C ALA A 223 -9.92 -3.09 31.21
N ARG A 224 -10.61 -4.17 31.58
CA ARG A 224 -10.53 -5.44 30.89
C ARG A 224 -11.04 -5.36 29.45
N GLY A 225 -12.13 -4.63 29.21
CA GLY A 225 -12.64 -4.42 27.85
C GLY A 225 -11.62 -3.74 26.92
N GLN A 226 -10.83 -2.77 27.43
CA GLN A 226 -9.78 -2.14 26.64
C GLN A 226 -8.60 -3.08 26.36
N PHE A 227 -8.24 -3.91 27.34
CA PHE A 227 -7.26 -4.97 27.15
C PHE A 227 -7.68 -5.97 26.07
N ASP A 228 -8.90 -6.49 26.14
CA ASP A 228 -9.40 -7.52 25.22
C ASP A 228 -9.51 -6.98 23.79
N LEU A 229 -9.96 -5.73 23.62
CA LEU A 229 -9.94 -5.07 22.32
C LEU A 229 -8.52 -4.98 21.77
N ALA A 230 -7.57 -4.46 22.55
CA ALA A 230 -6.19 -4.32 22.10
C ALA A 230 -5.55 -5.67 21.73
N TRP A 231 -5.83 -6.72 22.51
CA TRP A 231 -5.38 -8.07 22.21
C TRP A 231 -5.94 -8.60 20.89
N SER A 232 -7.22 -8.38 20.60
CA SER A 232 -7.85 -8.84 19.34
C SER A 232 -7.16 -8.26 18.08
N LEU A 233 -6.67 -7.01 18.17
CA LEU A 233 -5.92 -6.36 17.09
C LEU A 233 -4.51 -6.93 16.95
N VAL A 234 -3.84 -7.23 18.07
CA VAL A 234 -2.54 -7.90 18.09
C VAL A 234 -2.63 -9.31 17.50
N GLU A 235 -3.66 -10.08 17.85
CA GLU A 235 -3.90 -11.41 17.27
C GLU A 235 -4.19 -11.35 15.78
N ALA A 236 -5.04 -10.42 15.34
CA ALA A 236 -5.37 -10.25 13.93
C ALA A 236 -4.12 -9.94 13.09
N PHE A 237 -3.24 -9.05 13.58
CA PHE A 237 -1.97 -8.79 12.91
C PHE A 237 -1.06 -10.02 12.87
N ALA A 238 -0.92 -10.74 13.98
CA ALA A 238 -0.08 -11.94 14.04
C ALA A 238 -0.59 -13.09 13.14
N ALA A 239 -1.89 -13.13 12.84
CA ALA A 239 -2.48 -14.08 11.92
C ALA A 239 -2.10 -13.82 10.45
N LYS A 240 -1.66 -12.59 10.10
CA LYS A 240 -1.22 -12.26 8.74
C LYS A 240 -0.06 -13.18 8.30
N PRO A 241 -0.09 -13.77 7.08
CA PRO A 241 1.00 -14.60 6.58
C PRO A 241 2.36 -13.90 6.62
N THR A 242 2.41 -12.62 6.25
CA THR A 242 3.65 -11.82 6.15
C THR A 242 4.05 -11.13 7.46
N ALA A 243 3.30 -11.30 8.56
CA ALA A 243 3.72 -10.79 9.85
C ALA A 243 5.07 -11.39 10.28
N PRO A 244 6.00 -10.61 10.88
CA PRO A 244 7.31 -11.11 11.26
C PRO A 244 7.25 -12.34 12.18
N ALA A 245 8.03 -13.37 11.87
CA ALA A 245 8.05 -14.61 12.65
C ALA A 245 8.48 -14.41 14.12
N SER A 246 9.28 -13.37 14.39
CA SER A 246 9.61 -12.92 15.76
C SER A 246 8.36 -12.42 16.49
N VAL A 247 7.54 -11.58 15.86
CA VAL A 247 6.29 -11.07 16.43
C VAL A 247 5.30 -12.20 16.66
N LYS A 248 5.11 -13.11 15.69
CA LYS A 248 4.22 -14.28 15.84
C LYS A 248 4.57 -15.12 17.08
N ARG A 249 5.87 -15.40 17.29
CA ARG A 249 6.35 -16.12 18.47
C ARG A 249 6.10 -15.35 19.77
N SER A 250 6.41 -14.04 19.80
CA SER A 250 6.16 -13.22 20.99
C SER A 250 4.67 -13.09 21.31
N VAL A 251 3.78 -13.11 20.31
CA VAL A 251 2.32 -13.15 20.52
C VAL A 251 1.90 -14.49 21.13
N GLU A 252 2.45 -15.62 20.68
CA GLU A 252 2.21 -16.91 21.32
C GLU A 252 2.69 -16.95 22.78
N ASP A 253 3.86 -16.37 23.08
CA ASP A 253 4.34 -16.25 24.46
C ASP A 253 3.38 -15.44 25.35
N VAL A 254 2.80 -14.36 24.82
CA VAL A 254 1.75 -13.59 25.52
C VAL A 254 0.49 -14.43 25.71
N ARG A 255 0.06 -15.16 24.68
CA ARG A 255 -1.10 -16.06 24.74
C ARG A 255 -0.95 -17.06 25.88
N GLN A 256 0.19 -17.74 25.95
CA GLN A 256 0.49 -18.71 27.00
C GLN A 256 0.53 -18.05 28.39
N ALA A 257 1.32 -16.97 28.56
CA ALA A 257 1.51 -16.39 29.88
C ALA A 257 0.25 -15.70 30.43
N VAL A 258 -0.47 -14.94 29.60
CA VAL A 258 -1.62 -14.16 30.04
C VAL A 258 -2.88 -15.03 30.12
N PHE A 259 -3.20 -15.78 29.06
CA PHE A 259 -4.50 -16.44 28.94
C PHE A 259 -4.50 -17.88 29.43
N MET A 260 -3.37 -18.59 29.39
CA MET A 260 -3.28 -19.98 29.88
C MET A 260 -2.78 -20.05 31.33
N VAL A 261 -1.77 -19.25 31.68
CA VAL A 261 -1.11 -19.32 33.00
C VAL A 261 -1.71 -18.34 34.01
N PHE A 262 -1.82 -17.06 33.68
CA PHE A 262 -2.25 -16.02 34.64
C PHE A 262 -3.77 -15.94 34.80
N GLN A 263 -4.52 -16.15 33.71
CA GLN A 263 -5.98 -16.02 33.69
C GLN A 263 -6.71 -16.86 34.77
N PRO A 264 -6.37 -18.14 35.05
CA PRO A 264 -7.03 -18.91 36.10
C PRO A 264 -6.88 -18.28 37.50
N LEU A 265 -5.68 -17.76 37.83
CA LEU A 265 -5.45 -17.05 39.09
C LEU A 265 -6.29 -15.76 39.14
N ARG A 266 -6.30 -15.00 38.05
CA ARG A 266 -7.10 -13.78 37.91
C ARG A 266 -8.58 -14.07 38.17
N GLU A 267 -9.15 -15.07 37.50
CA GLU A 267 -10.54 -15.49 37.71
C GLU A 267 -10.84 -15.90 39.16
N ALA A 268 -9.92 -16.64 39.79
CA ALA A 268 -10.05 -17.02 41.19
C ALA A 268 -10.05 -15.80 42.14
N VAL A 269 -9.22 -14.79 41.86
CA VAL A 269 -9.19 -13.53 42.62
C VAL A 269 -10.50 -12.76 42.48
N TYR A 270 -11.02 -12.59 41.25
CA TYR A 270 -12.31 -11.92 41.04
C TYR A 270 -13.46 -12.66 41.71
N ARG A 271 -13.49 -13.99 41.60
CA ARG A 271 -14.50 -14.82 42.27
C ARG A 271 -14.45 -14.63 43.79
N ALA A 272 -13.26 -14.71 44.39
CA ALA A 272 -13.09 -14.50 45.83
C ALA A 272 -13.56 -13.11 46.28
N GLY A 273 -13.17 -12.06 45.54
CA GLY A 273 -13.58 -10.69 45.85
C GLY A 273 -15.10 -10.46 45.73
N ASN A 274 -15.75 -11.06 44.74
CA ASN A 274 -17.21 -10.93 44.53
C ASN A 274 -18.03 -11.74 45.55
N GLU A 275 -17.57 -12.96 45.86
CA GLU A 275 -18.25 -13.88 46.78
C GLU A 275 -17.88 -13.63 48.26
N ARG A 276 -17.05 -12.61 48.53
CA ARG A 276 -16.56 -12.25 49.87
C ARG A 276 -15.80 -13.39 50.56
N MET A 277 -15.03 -14.14 49.79
CA MET A 277 -14.14 -15.21 50.28
C MET A 277 -12.71 -14.70 50.48
N SER A 278 -11.89 -15.47 51.19
CA SER A 278 -10.45 -15.20 51.27
C SER A 278 -9.79 -15.29 49.89
N TYR A 279 -8.95 -14.30 49.57
CA TYR A 279 -8.20 -14.32 48.32
C TYR A 279 -7.24 -15.52 48.24
N PRO A 280 -7.10 -16.14 47.05
CA PRO A 280 -6.24 -17.32 46.87
C PRO A 280 -4.74 -17.01 46.92
N VAL A 281 -4.37 -15.72 46.94
CA VAL A 281 -3.00 -15.23 46.96
C VAL A 281 -2.96 -13.95 47.80
N ASN A 282 -1.80 -13.66 48.42
CA ASN A 282 -1.58 -12.37 49.06
C ASN A 282 -1.22 -11.28 48.03
N GLY A 283 -1.19 -10.01 48.45
CA GLY A 283 -0.93 -8.89 47.55
C GLY A 283 0.42 -8.99 46.82
N ALA A 284 1.47 -9.47 47.51
CA ALA A 284 2.79 -9.66 46.91
C ALA A 284 2.80 -10.74 45.81
N GLY A 285 2.13 -11.87 46.06
CA GLY A 285 2.00 -12.95 45.09
C GLY A 285 1.16 -12.54 43.89
N TRP A 286 0.08 -11.78 44.09
CA TRP A 286 -0.69 -11.18 43.00
C TRP A 286 0.16 -10.25 42.13
N VAL A 287 0.89 -9.33 42.76
CA VAL A 287 1.77 -8.39 42.04
C VAL A 287 2.86 -9.15 41.27
N SER A 288 3.47 -10.17 41.87
CA SER A 288 4.49 -10.99 41.20
C SER A 288 3.93 -11.74 39.97
N ALA A 289 2.80 -12.43 40.13
CA ALA A 289 2.18 -13.19 39.03
C ALA A 289 1.72 -12.30 37.88
N SER A 290 1.11 -11.16 38.20
CA SER A 290 0.66 -10.18 37.20
C SER A 290 1.84 -9.47 36.52
N THR A 291 2.91 -9.14 37.24
CA THR A 291 4.15 -8.62 36.64
C THR A 291 4.74 -9.62 35.64
N ALA A 292 4.80 -10.91 35.99
CA ALA A 292 5.32 -11.93 35.07
C ALA A 292 4.51 -12.02 33.76
N ALA A 293 3.19 -11.81 33.81
CA ALA A 293 2.34 -11.73 32.62
C ALA A 293 2.55 -10.43 31.83
N ILE A 294 2.62 -9.28 32.51
CA ILE A 294 2.87 -7.97 31.88
C ILE A 294 4.24 -7.92 31.21
N ASP A 295 5.27 -8.52 31.80
CA ASP A 295 6.61 -8.58 31.21
C ASP A 295 6.61 -9.26 29.84
N ARG A 296 5.70 -10.23 29.59
CA ARG A 296 5.55 -10.84 28.26
C ARG A 296 4.95 -9.87 27.25
N ILE A 297 3.99 -9.04 27.67
CA ILE A 297 3.41 -7.98 26.84
C ILE A 297 4.48 -6.94 26.52
N LEU A 298 5.30 -6.54 27.49
CA LEU A 298 6.39 -5.58 27.29
C LEU A 298 7.45 -6.11 26.33
N ARG A 299 7.87 -7.38 26.46
CA ARG A 299 8.78 -8.04 25.51
C ARG A 299 8.21 -8.12 24.09
N LEU A 300 6.90 -8.33 23.95
CA LEU A 300 6.24 -8.21 22.65
C LEU A 300 6.39 -6.78 22.10
N GLY A 301 6.23 -5.75 22.93
CA GLY A 301 6.42 -4.35 22.56
C GLY A 301 7.85 -4.04 22.10
N GLU A 302 8.85 -4.58 22.79
CA GLU A 302 10.26 -4.51 22.39
C GLU A 302 10.50 -5.21 21.05
N THR A 303 9.91 -6.39 20.86
CA THR A 303 10.01 -7.16 19.62
C THR A 303 9.42 -6.38 18.44
N VAL A 304 8.20 -5.87 18.58
CA VAL A 304 7.53 -5.04 17.57
C VAL A 304 8.33 -3.77 17.31
N GLY A 305 8.86 -3.14 18.36
CA GLY A 305 9.71 -1.95 18.25
C GLY A 305 10.99 -2.20 17.45
N ARG A 306 11.66 -3.34 17.65
CA ARG A 306 12.84 -3.75 16.88
C ARG A 306 12.50 -4.00 15.41
N GLU A 307 11.41 -4.72 15.12
CA GLU A 307 10.97 -4.95 13.73
C GLU A 307 10.58 -3.64 13.03
N THR A 308 9.97 -2.70 13.76
CA THR A 308 9.64 -1.36 13.24
C THR A 308 10.91 -0.60 12.87
N ALA A 309 11.93 -0.63 13.74
CA ALA A 309 13.20 0.07 13.51
C ALA A 309 13.97 -0.54 12.33
N LEU A 310 13.99 -1.87 12.20
CA LEU A 310 14.60 -2.56 11.07
C LEU A 310 13.92 -2.18 9.74
N LEU A 311 12.58 -2.20 9.70
CA LEU A 311 11.82 -1.83 8.51
C LEU A 311 12.00 -0.35 8.14
N ALA A 312 11.94 0.56 9.12
CA ALA A 312 12.17 1.98 8.87
C ALA A 312 13.61 2.25 8.38
N GLY A 313 14.59 1.53 8.91
CA GLY A 313 15.97 1.59 8.47
C GLY A 313 16.15 1.11 7.02
N SER A 314 15.54 -0.02 6.66
CA SER A 314 15.60 -0.52 5.28
C SER A 314 14.89 0.42 4.31
N MET A 315 13.72 0.97 4.69
CA MET A 315 13.00 1.97 3.89
C MET A 315 13.87 3.19 3.59
N ALA A 316 14.54 3.75 4.60
CA ALA A 316 15.40 4.91 4.41
C ALA A 316 16.60 4.60 3.48
N GLN A 317 17.17 3.40 3.59
CA GLN A 317 18.26 2.95 2.72
C GLN A 317 17.79 2.72 1.28
N ASP A 318 16.64 2.09 1.10
CA ASP A 318 16.06 1.82 -0.21
C ASP A 318 15.66 3.14 -0.91
N SER A 319 15.03 4.08 -0.20
CA SER A 319 14.71 5.40 -0.74
C SER A 319 15.96 6.20 -1.11
N LEU A 320 17.04 6.12 -0.32
CA LEU A 320 18.31 6.78 -0.67
C LEU A 320 18.93 6.14 -1.93
N ARG A 321 18.88 4.81 -2.03
CA ARG A 321 19.37 4.08 -3.20
C ARG A 321 18.58 4.43 -4.45
N GLU A 322 17.25 4.48 -4.36
CA GLU A 322 16.37 4.92 -5.44
C GLU A 322 16.69 6.36 -5.85
N LEU A 323 16.80 7.29 -4.90
CA LEU A 323 17.19 8.68 -5.19
C LEU A 323 18.54 8.78 -5.91
N VAL A 324 19.54 7.98 -5.50
CA VAL A 324 20.84 7.95 -6.16
C VAL A 324 20.74 7.39 -7.58
N ILE A 325 19.98 6.30 -7.79
CA ILE A 325 19.77 5.71 -9.10
C ILE A 325 19.05 6.69 -10.02
N ASP A 326 17.95 7.29 -9.56
CA ASP A 326 17.18 8.28 -10.30
C ASP A 326 18.03 9.51 -10.64
N GLY A 327 18.85 9.97 -9.69
CA GLY A 327 19.81 11.05 -9.92
C GLY A 327 20.85 10.71 -10.98
N LEU A 328 21.39 9.47 -10.97
CA LEU A 328 22.35 9.01 -11.99
C LEU A 328 21.70 8.85 -13.36
N VAL A 329 20.46 8.34 -13.43
CA VAL A 329 19.69 8.23 -14.68
C VAL A 329 19.40 9.62 -15.25
N LEU A 330 19.02 10.58 -14.39
CA LEU A 330 18.80 11.96 -14.78
C LEU A 330 20.08 12.61 -15.32
N LEU A 331 21.22 12.44 -14.62
CA LEU A 331 22.52 12.95 -15.05
C LEU A 331 22.96 12.33 -16.39
N LEU A 332 22.76 11.03 -16.58
CA LEU A 332 23.07 10.34 -17.83
C LEU A 332 22.19 10.84 -18.98
N GLY A 333 20.88 10.97 -18.76
CA GLY A 333 19.94 11.53 -19.74
C GLY A 333 20.30 12.96 -20.14
N PHE A 334 20.68 13.79 -19.15
CA PHE A 334 21.18 15.15 -19.40
C PHE A 334 22.48 15.14 -20.22
N ALA A 335 23.45 14.30 -19.86
CA ALA A 335 24.72 14.19 -20.57
C ALA A 335 24.54 13.74 -22.03
N ILE A 336 23.67 12.75 -22.29
CA ILE A 336 23.33 12.28 -23.63
C ILE A 336 22.68 13.41 -24.44
N THR A 337 21.73 14.13 -23.85
CA THR A 337 21.03 15.25 -24.51
C THR A 337 21.97 16.41 -24.82
N ALA A 338 22.80 16.83 -23.86
CA ALA A 338 23.78 17.88 -24.04
C ALA A 338 24.81 17.52 -25.11
N THR A 339 25.29 16.26 -25.12
CA THR A 339 26.23 15.76 -26.13
C THR A 339 25.59 15.70 -27.52
N ALA A 340 24.36 15.21 -27.63
CA ALA A 340 23.61 15.18 -28.89
C ALA A 340 23.40 16.60 -29.44
N PHE A 341 22.99 17.54 -28.59
CA PHE A 341 22.81 18.94 -28.94
C PHE A 341 24.12 19.59 -29.41
N TRP A 342 25.22 19.39 -28.68
CA TRP A 342 26.54 19.87 -29.05
C TRP A 342 27.01 19.31 -30.41
N ILE A 343 26.80 18.02 -30.65
CA ILE A 343 27.11 17.37 -31.93
C ILE A 343 26.30 17.99 -33.06
N VAL A 344 24.99 18.22 -32.88
CA VAL A 344 24.14 18.84 -33.91
C VAL A 344 24.62 20.26 -34.24
N LEU A 345 24.89 21.08 -33.22
CA LEU A 345 25.37 22.45 -33.42
C LEU A 345 26.68 22.49 -34.21
N ARG A 346 27.65 21.65 -33.83
CA ARG A 346 28.99 21.68 -34.41
C ARG A 346 29.09 20.98 -35.75
N ARG A 347 28.32 19.90 -35.98
CA ARG A 347 28.46 19.06 -37.18
C ARG A 347 27.44 19.38 -38.28
N VAL A 348 26.30 19.95 -37.91
CA VAL A 348 25.19 20.27 -38.82
C VAL A 348 25.03 21.78 -38.95
N VAL A 349 24.67 22.46 -37.85
CA VAL A 349 24.20 23.85 -37.89
C VAL A 349 25.32 24.80 -38.33
N SER A 350 26.44 24.83 -37.62
CA SER A 350 27.54 25.75 -37.93
C SER A 350 28.10 25.58 -39.36
N PRO A 351 28.36 24.35 -39.85
CA PRO A 351 28.80 24.13 -41.23
C PRO A 351 27.76 24.54 -42.27
N LEU A 352 26.48 24.23 -42.07
CA LEU A 352 25.43 24.64 -43.00
C LEU A 352 25.28 26.17 -43.05
N THR A 353 25.38 26.84 -41.90
CA THR A 353 25.40 28.31 -41.84
C THR A 353 26.57 28.88 -42.62
N ALA A 354 27.78 28.32 -42.45
CA ALA A 354 28.96 28.74 -43.21
C ALA A 354 28.78 28.54 -44.73
N MET A 355 28.29 27.37 -45.16
CA MET A 355 28.00 27.09 -46.57
C MET A 355 26.93 28.02 -47.14
N THR A 356 25.91 28.37 -46.35
CA THR A 356 24.87 29.33 -46.72
C THR A 356 25.48 30.70 -46.99
N HIS A 357 26.33 31.19 -46.08
CA HIS A 357 27.04 32.46 -46.26
C HIS A 357 27.92 32.45 -47.52
N THR A 358 28.74 31.41 -47.73
CA THR A 358 29.58 31.27 -48.94
C THR A 358 28.74 31.31 -50.20
N THR A 359 27.62 30.58 -50.22
CA THR A 359 26.71 30.56 -51.38
C THR A 359 26.09 31.94 -51.65
N SER A 360 25.72 32.69 -50.60
CA SER A 360 25.24 34.07 -50.74
C SER A 360 26.31 35.01 -51.33
N TYR A 361 27.57 34.88 -50.92
CA TYR A 361 28.67 35.67 -51.51
C TYR A 361 28.92 35.30 -52.99
N LEU A 362 28.92 34.01 -53.33
CA LEU A 362 29.04 33.56 -54.72
C LEU A 362 27.90 34.10 -55.59
N ALA A 363 26.67 34.07 -55.07
CA ALA A 363 25.49 34.62 -55.76
C ALA A 363 25.56 36.14 -55.93
N GLY A 364 26.18 36.85 -54.97
CA GLY A 364 26.52 38.27 -55.08
C GLY A 364 27.65 38.57 -56.06
N GLY A 365 28.22 37.55 -56.70
CA GLY A 365 29.29 37.70 -57.66
C GLY A 365 30.64 37.93 -57.01
N GLU A 366 30.92 37.45 -55.81
CA GLU A 366 32.26 37.42 -55.22
C GLU A 366 32.86 36.01 -55.39
N THR A 367 33.99 35.87 -56.09
CA THR A 367 34.57 34.55 -56.44
C THR A 367 35.91 34.28 -55.78
N ASN A 368 36.50 35.29 -55.13
CA ASN A 368 37.76 35.18 -54.41
C ASN A 368 37.53 34.83 -52.92
N ILE A 369 36.70 33.82 -52.67
CA ILE A 369 36.39 33.30 -51.34
C ILE A 369 36.69 31.81 -51.29
N ASP A 370 37.18 31.33 -50.15
CA ASP A 370 37.43 29.91 -49.95
C ASP A 370 36.13 29.19 -49.55
N VAL A 371 35.93 27.97 -50.06
CA VAL A 371 34.75 27.17 -49.73
C VAL A 371 35.05 26.35 -48.48
N PRO A 372 34.38 26.62 -47.34
CA PRO A 372 34.68 25.92 -46.09
C PRO A 372 34.29 24.44 -46.17
N CYS A 373 34.80 23.63 -45.25
CA CYS A 373 34.42 22.22 -45.06
C CYS A 373 34.81 21.22 -46.18
N ARG A 374 35.64 21.60 -47.17
CA ARG A 374 36.08 20.72 -48.28
C ARG A 374 36.77 19.41 -47.85
N GLU A 375 37.47 19.41 -46.72
CA GLU A 375 38.22 18.24 -46.26
C GLU A 375 37.36 17.22 -45.49
N ARG A 376 36.05 17.47 -45.36
CA ARG A 376 35.15 16.55 -44.66
C ARG A 376 34.81 15.34 -45.53
N GLY A 377 34.70 14.18 -44.90
CA GLY A 377 34.29 12.92 -45.54
C GLY A 377 32.81 12.57 -45.32
N ASP A 378 31.97 13.56 -45.03
CA ASP A 378 30.53 13.39 -44.80
C ASP A 378 29.71 14.19 -45.84
N GLU A 379 28.39 14.14 -45.71
CA GLU A 379 27.44 14.74 -46.65
C GLU A 379 27.62 16.27 -46.79
N VAL A 380 28.17 16.94 -45.77
CA VAL A 380 28.52 18.37 -45.85
C VAL A 380 29.78 18.59 -46.69
N GLY A 381 30.77 17.68 -46.62
CA GLY A 381 31.95 17.71 -47.49
C GLY A 381 31.61 17.48 -48.96
N GLU A 382 30.67 16.57 -49.23
CA GLU A 382 30.16 16.33 -50.59
C GLU A 382 29.49 17.59 -51.17
N LEU A 383 28.65 18.27 -50.37
CA LEU A 383 28.06 19.56 -50.73
C LEU A 383 29.13 20.66 -50.95
N ALA A 384 30.16 20.72 -50.10
CA ALA A 384 31.26 21.66 -50.25
C ALA A 384 32.06 21.42 -51.54
N GLY A 385 32.27 20.16 -51.92
CA GLY A 385 32.87 19.80 -53.21
C GLY A 385 32.05 20.32 -54.40
N ALA A 386 30.73 20.14 -54.37
CA ALA A 386 29.85 20.66 -55.41
C ALA A 386 29.87 22.20 -55.51
N ILE A 387 29.86 22.89 -54.37
CA ILE A 387 29.93 24.37 -54.31
C ILE A 387 31.28 24.90 -54.81
N GLU A 388 32.38 24.18 -54.57
CA GLU A 388 33.69 24.55 -55.13
C GLU A 388 33.71 24.45 -56.66
N VAL A 389 33.14 23.38 -57.24
CA VAL A 389 33.01 23.26 -58.70
C VAL A 389 32.20 24.43 -59.26
N PHE A 390 31.13 24.84 -58.56
CA PHE A 390 30.34 26.01 -58.94
C PHE A 390 31.14 27.32 -58.86
N ARG A 391 31.91 27.54 -57.78
CA ARG A 391 32.81 28.70 -57.64
C ARG A 391 33.82 28.77 -58.77
N LEU A 392 34.48 27.65 -59.10
CA LEU A 392 35.48 27.58 -60.17
C LEU A 392 34.86 27.95 -61.52
N LYS A 393 33.66 27.43 -61.83
CA LYS A 393 32.92 27.79 -63.05
C LYS A 393 32.53 29.27 -63.10
N LEU A 394 32.10 29.85 -61.98
CA LEU A 394 31.79 31.29 -61.90
C LEU A 394 33.05 32.15 -62.11
N ALA A 395 34.18 31.75 -61.52
CA ALA A 395 35.45 32.46 -61.68
C ALA A 395 35.96 32.39 -63.13
N GLU A 396 35.90 31.21 -63.74
CA GLU A 396 36.26 31.02 -65.15
C GLU A 396 35.36 31.86 -66.07
N ASN A 397 34.04 31.85 -65.85
CA ASN A 397 33.09 32.62 -66.64
C ASN A 397 33.34 34.14 -66.52
N LYS A 398 33.66 34.64 -65.32
CA LYS A 398 34.08 36.03 -65.13
C LYS A 398 35.35 36.41 -65.90
N VAL A 399 36.36 35.54 -65.90
CA VAL A 399 37.60 35.78 -66.66
C VAL A 399 37.32 35.77 -68.16
N LEU A 400 36.48 34.86 -68.64
CA LEU A 400 36.07 34.80 -70.04
C LEU A 400 35.27 36.04 -70.47
N THR A 401 34.32 36.49 -69.65
CA THR A 401 33.55 37.72 -69.92
C THR A 401 34.41 38.97 -69.85
N ALA A 402 35.36 39.07 -68.91
CA ALA A 402 36.31 40.18 -68.86
C ALA A 402 37.22 40.23 -70.10
N ARG A 403 37.71 39.06 -70.56
CA ARG A 403 38.50 38.95 -71.80
C ARG A 403 37.69 39.33 -73.04
N GLN A 404 36.43 38.89 -73.15
CA GLN A 404 35.54 39.29 -74.24
C GLN A 404 35.28 40.80 -74.22
N GLN A 405 35.04 41.39 -73.04
CA GLN A 405 34.87 42.83 -72.92
C GLN A 405 36.13 43.62 -73.28
N GLU A 406 37.34 43.14 -72.93
CA GLU A 406 38.59 43.75 -73.38
C GLU A 406 38.79 43.63 -74.89
N GLU A 407 38.54 42.46 -75.48
CA GLU A 407 38.63 42.27 -76.93
C GLU A 407 37.65 43.15 -77.69
N ASP A 408 36.41 43.25 -77.21
CA ASP A 408 35.40 44.11 -77.82
C ASP A 408 35.72 45.60 -77.62
N ALA A 409 36.26 46.00 -76.45
CA ALA A 409 36.75 47.35 -76.23
C ALA A 409 37.97 47.69 -77.12
N LEU A 410 38.84 46.72 -77.41
CA LEU A 410 39.97 46.87 -78.34
C LEU A 410 39.49 46.97 -79.79
N LYS A 411 38.45 46.22 -80.18
CA LYS A 411 37.80 46.35 -81.49
C LYS A 411 37.12 47.73 -81.63
N VAL A 412 36.43 48.21 -80.61
CA VAL A 412 35.82 49.56 -80.59
C VAL A 412 36.89 50.65 -80.66
N ARG A 413 38.00 50.54 -79.92
CA ARG A 413 39.14 51.48 -80.01
C ARG A 413 39.85 51.45 -81.37
N ARG A 414 39.89 50.30 -82.05
CA ARG A 414 40.38 50.19 -83.44
C ARG A 414 39.40 50.83 -84.43
N ALA A 415 38.09 50.72 -84.20
CA ALA A 415 37.06 51.36 -85.01
C ALA A 415 37.00 52.89 -84.84
N GLN A 416 37.40 53.44 -83.69
CA GLN A 416 37.47 54.89 -83.42
C GLN A 416 38.80 55.56 -83.86
N ARG A 417 39.80 54.77 -84.31
CA ARG A 417 41.09 55.27 -84.83
C ARG A 417 41.17 55.29 -86.36
N LEU A 418 40.10 54.86 -87.03
CA LEU A 418 39.81 55.10 -88.44
C LEU A 418 38.83 56.27 -88.50
#